data_AF-A0A2Z4NDA9-F1
#
_entry.id   AF-A0A2Z4NDA9-F1
#
_cell.length_a   1.000
_cell.length_b   1.000
_cell.length_c   1.000
_cell.angle_alpha   90.00
_cell.angle_beta   90.00
_cell.angle_gamma   90.00
#
_symmetry.space_group_name_H-M   'P 1'
#
loop_
_entity.id
_entity.type
_entity.pdbx_description
1 polymer ?
#
loop_
_entity_poly.entity_id
_entity_poly.type
_entity_poly.pdbx_seq_one_letter_code
_entity_poly.pdbx_strand_id
1 'polypeptide(L)'
;MQKFLIENNDNVDHVDLENLRLFYSPILGIKAISFYQYLFDLFSINHHQDTFDLQDTQEFLSFDNSNVIEAREMLEALGLLKSYKTNDGMLLFELKKPLSANNIVKNKIIANLLIKKIGQKRFDELINKKANFHFNKNSMLEISKKYHEVFDLDNYVHNEVQTYDFELSDQSVAKKQLKSEEYISYILKKEPSPSQLLMIKHLTKLGFQDHQINLFINYSMNINKCIVVKYIEKIAKDYANKKLFEADEIDKELQMAYMSKAKNDFIFSHYSHYNNSQNIEKTSEFMLDLANEDNWDN
;
A
#
# COMPACT_ATOMS: atom_id res chain seq x y z
N MET A 1 7.11 21.39 12.81
CA MET A 1 5.86 20.67 13.10
C MET A 1 6.09 19.20 12.80
N GLN A 2 5.55 18.30 13.61
CA GLN A 2 5.79 16.86 13.48
C GLN A 2 4.78 16.28 12.49
N LYS A 3 5.27 15.71 11.38
CA LYS A 3 4.41 15.11 10.35
C LYS A 3 4.27 13.60 10.52
N PHE A 4 3.17 13.05 10.04
CA PHE A 4 2.92 11.62 10.06
C PHE A 4 2.20 11.09 8.81
N LEU A 5 2.35 9.79 8.56
CA LEU A 5 1.61 8.99 7.58
C LEU A 5 0.67 8.02 8.31
N ILE A 6 -0.35 7.53 7.61
CA ILE A 6 -1.29 6.54 8.12
C ILE A 6 -1.38 5.35 7.16
N GLU A 7 -1.32 4.14 7.69
CA GLU A 7 -1.53 2.90 6.96
C GLU A 7 -2.69 2.10 7.55
N ASN A 8 -3.46 1.43 6.69
CA ASN A 8 -4.55 0.53 7.09
C ASN A 8 -4.42 -0.83 6.35
N ASN A 9 -3.29 -1.49 6.51
CA ASN A 9 -3.01 -2.78 5.85
C ASN A 9 -3.97 -3.89 6.28
N ASP A 10 -4.51 -3.79 7.50
CA ASP A 10 -5.45 -4.77 8.04
C ASP A 10 -6.87 -4.61 7.45
N ASN A 11 -7.13 -3.62 6.59
CA ASN A 11 -8.45 -3.29 6.05
C ASN A 11 -9.49 -3.07 7.15
N VAL A 12 -9.14 -2.28 8.18
CA VAL A 12 -10.09 -1.79 9.19
C VAL A 12 -11.26 -1.14 8.47
N ASP A 13 -12.49 -1.43 8.90
CA ASP A 13 -13.71 -0.86 8.34
C ASP A 13 -14.68 -0.29 9.41
N HIS A 14 -15.89 0.09 8.99
CA HIS A 14 -16.89 0.64 9.90
C HIS A 14 -17.41 -0.36 10.95
N VAL A 15 -17.43 -1.66 10.63
CA VAL A 15 -17.83 -2.73 11.57
C VAL A 15 -16.77 -2.86 12.66
N ASP A 16 -15.50 -2.76 12.27
CA ASP A 16 -14.38 -2.73 13.20
C ASP A 16 -14.41 -1.52 14.13
N LEU A 17 -14.71 -0.32 13.61
CA LEU A 17 -14.89 0.87 14.44
C LEU A 17 -16.05 0.72 15.45
N GLU A 18 -17.09 -0.03 15.10
CA GLU A 18 -18.15 -0.35 16.04
C GLU A 18 -17.64 -1.24 17.18
N ASN A 19 -16.84 -2.27 16.86
CA ASN A 19 -16.20 -3.12 17.87
C ASN A 19 -15.26 -2.30 18.77
N LEU A 20 -14.47 -1.40 18.19
CA LEU A 20 -13.64 -0.45 18.95
C LEU A 20 -14.47 0.31 19.99
N ARG A 21 -15.59 0.92 19.56
CA ARG A 21 -16.44 1.70 20.45
C ARG A 21 -17.09 0.87 21.55
N LEU A 22 -17.56 -0.33 21.23
CA LEU A 22 -18.30 -1.15 22.19
C LEU A 22 -17.39 -1.85 23.20
N PHE A 23 -16.25 -2.37 22.75
CA PHE A 23 -15.39 -3.23 23.57
C PHE A 23 -14.19 -2.51 24.17
N TYR A 24 -13.64 -1.51 23.48
CA TYR A 24 -12.41 -0.86 23.92
C TYR A 24 -12.64 0.46 24.64
N SER A 25 -13.72 1.20 24.35
CA SER A 25 -14.00 2.48 25.05
C SER A 25 -13.99 2.39 26.57
N PRO A 26 -14.57 1.35 27.22
CA PRO A 26 -14.53 1.23 28.68
C PRO A 26 -13.13 1.03 29.27
N ILE A 27 -12.18 0.54 28.46
CA ILE A 27 -10.80 0.24 28.85
C ILE A 27 -9.89 1.44 28.54
N LEU A 28 -9.99 1.95 27.31
CA LEU A 28 -9.10 2.98 26.76
C LEU A 28 -9.53 4.42 27.10
N GLY A 29 -10.83 4.64 27.33
CA GLY A 29 -11.39 5.98 27.49
C GLY A 29 -11.55 6.74 26.19
N ILE A 30 -12.20 7.90 26.27
CA ILE A 30 -12.69 8.67 25.12
C ILE A 30 -11.53 9.16 24.24
N LYS A 31 -10.43 9.63 24.85
CA LYS A 31 -9.32 10.26 24.12
C LYS A 31 -8.67 9.30 23.11
N ALA A 32 -8.33 8.09 23.55
CA ALA A 32 -7.75 7.06 22.69
C ALA A 32 -8.70 6.64 21.57
N ILE A 33 -10.00 6.50 21.88
CA ILE A 33 -11.02 6.14 20.89
C ILE A 33 -11.19 7.23 19.84
N SER A 34 -11.25 8.50 20.25
CA SER A 34 -11.33 9.65 19.36
C SER A 34 -10.09 9.77 18.49
N PHE A 35 -8.89 9.57 19.05
CA PHE A 35 -7.65 9.61 18.28
C PHE A 35 -7.62 8.53 17.20
N TYR A 36 -7.95 7.28 17.55
CA TYR A 36 -7.99 6.19 16.56
C TYR A 36 -9.01 6.45 15.46
N GLN A 37 -10.23 6.87 15.81
CA GLN A 37 -11.27 7.16 14.81
C GLN A 37 -10.86 8.29 13.88
N TYR A 38 -10.24 9.34 14.42
CA TYR A 38 -9.77 10.44 13.60
C TYR A 38 -8.66 10.02 12.63
N LEU A 39 -7.72 9.17 13.07
CA LEU A 39 -6.71 8.59 12.16
C LEU A 39 -7.36 7.76 11.05
N PHE A 40 -8.39 6.97 11.39
CA PHE A 40 -9.15 6.21 10.40
C PHE A 40 -9.88 7.12 9.40
N ASP A 41 -10.53 8.19 9.87
CA ASP A 41 -11.24 9.14 9.03
C ASP A 41 -10.28 9.88 8.10
N LEU A 42 -9.13 10.32 8.63
CA LEU A 42 -8.05 10.93 7.83
C LEU A 42 -7.57 9.98 6.73
N PHE A 43 -7.37 8.71 7.03
CA PHE A 43 -7.00 7.73 6.01
C PHE A 43 -8.11 7.49 4.97
N SER A 44 -9.38 7.52 5.40
CA SER A 44 -10.52 7.17 4.55
C SER A 44 -10.88 8.26 3.53
N ILE A 45 -10.65 9.53 3.86
CA ILE A 45 -11.02 10.67 3.01
C ILE A 45 -9.88 11.17 2.11
N ASN A 46 -8.64 10.81 2.43
CA ASN A 46 -7.43 11.30 1.76
C ASN A 46 -6.75 10.18 0.95
N HIS A 47 -5.74 10.52 0.16
CA HIS A 47 -4.95 9.52 -0.53
C HIS A 47 -3.98 8.82 0.43
N HIS A 48 -3.66 7.56 0.16
CA HIS A 48 -2.82 6.72 1.03
C HIS A 48 -1.40 7.27 1.28
N GLN A 49 -0.91 8.19 0.45
CA GLN A 49 0.42 8.79 0.55
C GLN A 49 0.42 10.19 1.18
N ASP A 50 -0.74 10.68 1.60
CA ASP A 50 -0.85 12.03 2.14
C ASP A 50 -0.19 12.13 3.52
N THR A 51 0.61 13.17 3.71
CA THR A 51 1.25 13.47 4.99
C THR A 51 0.38 14.42 5.80
N PHE A 52 0.18 14.12 7.07
CA PHE A 52 -0.61 14.90 8.00
C PHE A 52 0.26 15.63 9.02
N ASP A 53 -0.25 16.73 9.58
CA ASP A 53 0.39 17.42 10.69
C ASP A 53 -0.21 16.97 12.03
N LEU A 54 0.67 16.60 12.97
CA LEU A 54 0.24 16.20 14.30
C LEU A 54 -0.34 17.39 15.08
N GLN A 55 0.11 18.61 14.80
CA GLN A 55 -0.45 19.80 15.43
C GLN A 55 -1.90 20.04 14.98
N ASP A 56 -2.21 19.88 13.70
CA ASP A 56 -3.59 19.99 13.20
C ASP A 56 -4.50 18.95 13.85
N THR A 57 -3.97 17.74 14.08
CA THR A 57 -4.67 16.66 14.78
C THR A 57 -4.94 17.02 16.25
N GLN A 58 -3.95 17.62 16.92
CA GLN A 58 -4.09 18.13 18.29
C GLN A 58 -5.18 19.21 18.38
N GLU A 59 -5.14 20.18 17.46
CA GLU A 59 -6.12 21.26 17.42
C GLU A 59 -7.54 20.73 17.14
N PHE A 60 -7.70 19.84 16.15
CA PHE A 60 -8.99 19.24 15.82
C PHE A 60 -9.61 18.47 16.99
N LEU A 61 -8.80 17.63 17.67
CA LEU A 61 -9.26 16.84 18.80
C LEU A 61 -9.30 17.62 20.12
N SER A 62 -8.82 18.87 20.14
CA SER A 62 -8.59 19.66 21.35
C SER A 62 -7.70 18.92 22.37
N PHE A 63 -6.65 18.27 21.88
CA PHE A 63 -5.68 17.54 22.67
C PHE A 63 -4.42 18.38 22.91
N ASP A 64 -3.91 18.35 24.14
CA ASP A 64 -2.52 18.71 24.40
C ASP A 64 -1.58 17.55 24.01
N ASN A 65 -0.27 17.81 24.05
CA ASN A 65 0.74 16.82 23.71
C ASN A 65 0.72 15.58 24.62
N SER A 66 0.36 15.75 25.90
CA SER A 66 0.25 14.63 26.84
C SER A 66 -0.90 13.70 26.44
N ASN A 67 -2.03 14.27 26.02
CA ASN A 67 -3.21 13.51 25.61
C ASN A 67 -2.94 12.66 24.37
N VAL A 68 -2.18 13.19 23.39
CA VAL A 68 -1.78 12.43 22.20
C VAL A 68 -0.87 11.27 22.59
N ILE A 69 0.14 11.52 23.44
CA ILE A 69 1.07 10.49 23.88
C ILE A 69 0.34 9.38 24.64
N GLU A 70 -0.50 9.74 25.61
CA GLU A 70 -1.30 8.77 26.39
C GLU A 70 -2.26 7.98 25.49
N ALA A 71 -2.98 8.66 24.59
CA ALA A 71 -3.89 8.01 23.65
C ALA A 71 -3.15 7.00 22.76
N ARG A 72 -2.01 7.40 22.20
CA ARG A 72 -1.16 6.56 21.36
C ARG A 72 -0.63 5.35 22.13
N GLU A 73 -0.05 5.55 23.31
CA GLU A 73 0.50 4.47 24.14
C GLU A 73 -0.56 3.46 24.57
N MET A 74 -1.76 3.93 24.89
CA MET A 74 -2.90 3.07 25.25
C MET A 74 -3.38 2.22 24.07
N LEU A 75 -3.43 2.79 22.87
CA LEU A 75 -3.77 2.06 21.64
C LEU A 75 -2.68 1.04 21.27
N GLU A 76 -1.41 1.41 21.40
CA GLU A 76 -0.26 0.52 21.19
C GLU A 76 -0.29 -0.67 22.17
N ALA A 77 -0.54 -0.40 23.46
CA ALA A 77 -0.59 -1.42 24.50
C ALA A 77 -1.68 -2.47 24.29
N LEU A 78 -2.80 -2.10 23.67
CA LEU A 78 -3.87 -3.04 23.30
C LEU A 78 -3.77 -3.57 21.86
N GLY A 79 -2.67 -3.28 21.16
CA GLY A 79 -2.40 -3.78 19.81
C GLY A 79 -3.33 -3.21 18.74
N LEU A 80 -3.92 -2.03 18.97
CA LEU A 80 -4.77 -1.33 18.01
C LEU A 80 -3.96 -0.39 17.11
N LEU A 81 -2.79 0.02 17.55
CA LEU A 81 -1.94 0.92 16.79
C LEU A 81 -0.50 0.40 16.81
N LYS A 82 0.20 0.48 15.68
CA LYS A 82 1.66 0.43 15.68
C LYS A 82 2.19 1.78 15.22
N SER A 83 3.19 2.27 15.93
CA SER A 83 3.84 3.53 15.59
C SER A 83 5.28 3.27 15.21
N TYR A 84 5.68 3.84 14.08
CA TYR A 84 7.06 3.83 13.60
C TYR A 84 7.57 5.26 13.53
N LYS A 85 8.88 5.42 13.66
CA LYS A 85 9.54 6.71 13.54
C LYS A 85 10.79 6.56 12.69
N THR A 86 10.91 7.39 11.67
CA THR A 86 12.09 7.45 10.81
C THR A 86 13.19 8.29 11.45
N ASN A 87 14.41 8.20 10.91
CA ASN A 87 15.57 8.96 11.43
C ASN A 87 15.39 10.49 11.31
N ASP A 88 14.67 10.95 10.30
CA ASP A 88 14.29 12.36 10.09
C ASP A 88 13.09 12.79 10.96
N GLY A 89 12.53 11.88 11.75
CA GLY A 89 11.53 12.17 12.77
C GLY A 89 10.08 12.12 12.31
N MET A 90 9.83 11.70 11.07
CA MET A 90 8.50 11.41 10.53
C MET A 90 7.89 10.20 11.26
N LEU A 91 6.61 10.29 11.60
CA LEU A 91 5.88 9.19 12.20
C LEU A 91 5.08 8.42 11.15
N LEU A 92 4.88 7.14 11.38
CA LEU A 92 3.93 6.32 10.64
C LEU A 92 3.03 5.60 11.65
N PHE A 93 1.72 5.78 11.49
CA PHE A 93 0.69 5.12 12.28
C PHE A 93 0.03 4.02 11.46
N GLU A 94 0.30 2.76 11.81
CA GLU A 94 -0.36 1.60 11.22
C GLU A 94 -1.56 1.20 12.07
N LEU A 95 -2.77 1.35 11.51
CA LEU A 95 -4.03 0.96 12.14
C LEU A 95 -4.16 -0.56 12.17
N LYS A 96 -4.51 -1.09 13.35
CA LYS A 96 -4.77 -2.51 13.57
C LYS A 96 -6.22 -2.77 13.89
N LYS A 97 -6.72 -3.90 13.40
CA LYS A 97 -8.12 -4.31 13.58
C LYS A 97 -8.46 -4.55 15.06
N PRO A 98 -9.49 -3.88 15.60
CA PRO A 98 -10.13 -4.26 16.85
C PRO A 98 -10.60 -5.71 16.81
N LEU A 99 -10.51 -6.41 17.93
CA LEU A 99 -10.97 -7.79 18.01
C LEU A 99 -12.50 -7.87 17.87
N SER A 100 -12.96 -8.87 17.12
CA SER A 100 -14.37 -9.26 17.10
C SER A 100 -14.82 -9.81 18.46
N ALA A 101 -16.13 -9.83 18.71
CA ALA A 101 -16.69 -10.40 19.94
C ALA A 101 -16.20 -11.84 20.20
N ASN A 102 -16.17 -12.68 19.17
CA ASN A 102 -15.68 -14.06 19.26
C ASN A 102 -14.20 -14.12 19.69
N ASN A 103 -13.37 -13.17 19.26
CA ASN A 103 -11.95 -13.12 19.61
C ASN A 103 -11.70 -12.47 20.98
N ILE A 104 -12.54 -11.53 21.40
CA ILE A 104 -12.46 -10.94 22.75
C ILE A 104 -12.62 -12.00 23.82
N VAL A 105 -13.59 -12.91 23.67
CA VAL A 105 -13.80 -14.01 24.65
C VAL A 105 -12.58 -14.92 24.74
N LYS A 106 -11.86 -15.13 23.63
CA LYS A 106 -10.61 -15.91 23.60
C LYS A 106 -9.44 -15.17 24.25
N ASN A 107 -9.43 -13.83 24.18
CA ASN A 107 -8.43 -13.00 24.83
C ASN A 107 -8.81 -12.74 26.30
N LYS A 108 -8.36 -13.64 27.19
CA LYS A 108 -8.63 -13.56 28.64
C LYS A 108 -8.23 -12.22 29.28
N ILE A 109 -7.19 -11.56 28.76
CA ILE A 109 -6.72 -10.29 29.34
C ILE A 109 -7.73 -9.18 29.03
N ILE A 110 -8.08 -8.98 27.76
CA ILE A 110 -9.04 -7.94 27.35
C ILE A 110 -10.44 -8.23 27.91
N ALA A 111 -10.88 -9.49 27.88
CA ALA A 111 -12.15 -9.89 28.47
C ALA A 111 -12.22 -9.52 29.96
N ASN A 112 -11.21 -9.87 30.76
CA ASN A 112 -11.19 -9.56 32.19
C ASN A 112 -11.10 -8.06 32.47
N LEU A 113 -10.34 -7.30 31.67
CA LEU A 113 -10.30 -5.83 31.77
C LEU A 113 -11.68 -5.23 31.51
N LEU A 114 -12.38 -5.70 30.47
CA LEU A 114 -13.72 -5.23 30.15
C LEU A 114 -14.71 -5.61 31.24
N ILE A 115 -14.73 -6.87 31.69
CA ILE A 115 -15.56 -7.37 32.80
C ILE A 115 -15.36 -6.52 34.06
N LYS A 116 -14.11 -6.17 34.39
CA LYS A 116 -13.81 -5.31 35.54
C LYS A 116 -14.44 -3.91 35.41
N LYS A 117 -14.59 -3.40 34.19
CA LYS A 117 -15.16 -2.07 33.91
C LYS A 117 -16.68 -2.06 33.82
N ILE A 118 -17.30 -3.06 33.18
CA ILE A 118 -18.75 -3.07 32.88
C ILE A 118 -19.54 -4.14 33.66
N GLY A 119 -18.86 -5.07 34.33
CA GLY A 119 -19.46 -6.21 35.04
C GLY A 119 -19.76 -7.41 34.15
N GLN A 120 -19.76 -8.60 34.74
CA GLN A 120 -19.93 -9.88 34.03
C GLN A 120 -21.24 -9.93 33.22
N LYS A 121 -22.37 -9.56 33.84
CA LYS A 121 -23.69 -9.61 33.19
C LYS A 121 -23.73 -8.80 31.89
N ARG A 122 -23.22 -7.56 31.90
CA ARG A 122 -23.20 -6.69 30.71
C ARG A 122 -22.22 -7.19 29.66
N PHE A 123 -21.10 -7.75 30.09
CA PHE A 123 -20.15 -8.40 29.19
C PHE A 123 -20.82 -9.56 28.44
N ASP A 124 -21.48 -10.48 29.14
CA ASP A 124 -22.15 -11.63 28.52
C ASP A 124 -23.28 -11.19 27.57
N GLU A 125 -24.08 -10.18 27.95
CA GLU A 125 -25.10 -9.59 27.08
C GLU A 125 -24.51 -8.97 25.81
N LEU A 126 -23.37 -8.28 25.92
CA LEU A 126 -22.71 -7.65 24.78
C LEU A 126 -22.11 -8.69 23.83
N ILE A 127 -21.45 -9.72 24.38
CA ILE A 127 -20.91 -10.84 23.59
C ILE A 127 -22.04 -11.56 22.84
N ASN A 128 -23.14 -11.90 23.52
CA ASN A 128 -24.25 -12.59 22.89
C ASN A 128 -24.90 -11.80 21.74
N LYS A 129 -24.89 -10.46 21.80
CA LYS A 129 -25.44 -9.61 20.74
C LYS A 129 -24.49 -9.43 19.55
N LYS A 130 -23.18 -9.57 19.75
CA LYS A 130 -22.15 -9.26 18.74
C LYS A 130 -21.38 -10.46 18.21
N ALA A 131 -21.44 -11.61 18.88
CA ALA A 131 -20.78 -12.81 18.42
C ALA A 131 -21.43 -13.30 17.12
N ASN A 132 -20.58 -13.70 16.17
CA ASN A 132 -21.02 -14.45 15.01
C ASN A 132 -21.22 -15.90 15.44
N PHE A 133 -22.47 -16.36 15.34
CA PHE A 133 -22.82 -17.75 15.56
C PHE A 133 -22.85 -18.48 14.23
N HIS A 134 -22.28 -19.69 14.22
CA HIS A 134 -22.33 -20.57 13.07
C HIS A 134 -23.08 -21.84 13.42
N PHE A 135 -23.83 -22.36 12.46
CA PHE A 135 -24.47 -23.66 12.62
C PHE A 135 -23.40 -24.76 12.61
N ASN A 136 -23.57 -25.74 13.49
CA ASN A 136 -22.84 -26.98 13.39
C ASN A 136 -23.32 -27.73 12.13
N LYS A 137 -22.44 -27.90 11.14
CA LYS A 137 -22.75 -28.54 9.86
C LYS A 137 -22.50 -30.06 9.87
N ASN A 138 -22.09 -30.66 10.99
CA ASN A 138 -21.74 -32.09 11.06
C ASN A 138 -22.89 -33.04 10.66
N SER A 139 -24.14 -32.59 10.78
CA SER A 139 -25.33 -33.35 10.35
C SER A 139 -25.89 -32.87 9.01
N MET A 140 -25.20 -31.98 8.31
CA MET A 140 -25.64 -31.40 7.04
C MET A 140 -24.80 -31.97 5.90
N LEU A 141 -25.43 -32.20 4.75
CA LEU A 141 -24.74 -32.56 3.53
C LEU A 141 -24.37 -31.30 2.76
N GLU A 142 -23.10 -31.18 2.40
CA GLU A 142 -22.58 -30.18 1.48
C GLU A 142 -23.11 -30.50 0.07
N ILE A 143 -23.74 -29.52 -0.60
CA ILE A 143 -24.37 -29.70 -1.93
C ILE A 143 -23.94 -28.61 -2.92
N SER A 144 -22.90 -27.83 -2.59
CA SER A 144 -22.40 -26.77 -3.48
C SER A 144 -21.79 -27.40 -4.72
N LYS A 145 -21.79 -26.63 -5.80
CA LYS A 145 -21.25 -27.06 -7.09
C LYS A 145 -19.91 -26.38 -7.34
N LYS A 146 -18.90 -27.18 -7.66
CA LYS A 146 -17.59 -26.67 -8.09
C LYS A 146 -17.75 -25.93 -9.41
N TYR A 147 -16.86 -24.99 -9.69
CA TYR A 147 -16.87 -24.14 -10.87
C TYR A 147 -16.98 -24.97 -12.15
N HIS A 148 -16.17 -26.02 -12.28
CA HIS A 148 -16.17 -26.90 -13.45
C HIS A 148 -17.42 -27.79 -13.59
N GLU A 149 -18.26 -27.91 -12.55
CA GLU A 149 -19.56 -28.59 -12.65
C GLU A 149 -20.62 -27.71 -13.32
N VAL A 150 -20.38 -26.39 -13.41
CA VAL A 150 -21.35 -25.40 -13.90
C VAL A 150 -20.84 -24.65 -15.14
N PHE A 151 -19.55 -24.34 -15.19
CA PHE A 151 -18.94 -23.52 -16.23
C PHE A 151 -18.00 -24.33 -17.12
N ASP A 152 -18.14 -24.14 -18.42
CA ASP A 152 -17.31 -24.76 -19.44
C ASP A 152 -16.06 -23.92 -19.72
N LEU A 153 -14.94 -24.27 -19.09
CA LEU A 153 -13.65 -23.58 -19.19
C LEU A 153 -13.23 -23.34 -20.65
N ASP A 154 -13.53 -24.27 -21.56
CA ASP A 154 -13.06 -24.22 -22.94
C ASP A 154 -13.69 -23.06 -23.73
N ASN A 155 -14.82 -22.50 -23.27
CA ASN A 155 -15.53 -21.42 -23.96
C ASN A 155 -15.16 -20.00 -23.49
N TYR A 156 -14.41 -19.83 -22.38
CA TYR A 156 -14.26 -18.52 -21.71
C TYR A 156 -12.82 -17.96 -21.67
N VAL A 157 -11.79 -18.74 -22.03
CA VAL A 157 -10.36 -18.33 -21.91
C VAL A 157 -9.83 -17.61 -23.17
N HIS A 158 -10.71 -17.03 -24.00
CA HIS A 158 -10.29 -16.45 -25.29
C HIS A 158 -9.87 -14.98 -25.24
N ASN A 159 -10.13 -14.27 -24.14
CA ASN A 159 -9.79 -12.84 -24.04
C ASN A 159 -8.53 -12.65 -23.20
N GLU A 160 -7.53 -11.98 -23.76
CA GLU A 160 -6.36 -11.52 -23.02
C GLU A 160 -6.79 -10.44 -22.01
N VAL A 161 -6.70 -10.76 -20.72
CA VAL A 161 -6.94 -9.79 -19.64
C VAL A 161 -5.64 -9.05 -19.35
N GLN A 162 -5.68 -7.72 -19.34
CA GLN A 162 -4.53 -6.91 -18.93
C GLN A 162 -4.17 -7.18 -17.48
N THR A 163 -2.89 -7.47 -17.22
CA THR A 163 -2.36 -7.60 -15.87
C THR A 163 -2.16 -6.21 -15.25
N TYR A 164 -2.68 -5.99 -14.05
CA TYR A 164 -2.48 -4.76 -13.28
C TYR A 164 -1.43 -4.99 -12.18
N ASP A 165 -0.50 -4.05 -12.03
CA ASP A 165 0.41 -4.01 -10.88
C ASP A 165 -0.27 -3.23 -9.74
N PHE A 166 -0.40 -3.87 -8.59
CA PHE A 166 -1.09 -3.32 -7.41
C PHE A 166 -0.12 -2.81 -6.34
N GLU A 167 1.20 -2.90 -6.56
CA GLU A 167 2.20 -2.38 -5.63
C GLU A 167 2.41 -0.87 -5.82
N LEU A 168 2.07 -0.07 -4.80
CA LEU A 168 2.35 1.37 -4.79
C LEU A 168 3.85 1.62 -4.53
N SER A 169 4.63 1.69 -5.60
CA SER A 169 6.03 2.07 -5.55
C SER A 169 6.14 3.60 -5.55
N ASP A 170 6.57 4.22 -4.44
CA ASP A 170 6.82 5.67 -4.39
C ASP A 170 8.07 6.01 -5.22
N GLN A 171 7.90 6.04 -6.54
CA GLN A 171 8.97 6.34 -7.49
C GLN A 171 9.56 7.73 -7.22
N SER A 172 8.84 8.65 -6.58
CA SER A 172 9.31 10.00 -6.28
C SER A 172 10.44 9.98 -5.24
N VAL A 173 10.28 9.18 -4.17
CA VAL A 173 11.29 8.98 -3.13
C VAL A 173 12.45 8.14 -3.67
N ALA A 174 12.15 7.06 -4.39
CA ALA A 174 13.17 6.19 -4.99
C ALA A 174 14.10 6.95 -5.95
N LYS A 175 13.56 7.84 -6.79
CA LYS A 175 14.34 8.71 -7.69
C LYS A 175 15.31 9.64 -6.96
N LYS A 176 14.94 10.07 -5.75
CA LYS A 176 15.67 11.10 -4.99
C LYS A 176 16.73 10.52 -4.07
N GLN A 177 16.49 9.34 -3.53
CA GLN A 177 17.31 8.79 -2.44
C GLN A 177 18.19 7.60 -2.86
N LEU A 178 17.80 6.84 -3.90
CA LEU A 178 18.58 5.68 -4.33
C LEU A 178 19.77 6.09 -5.21
N LYS A 179 20.87 5.35 -5.06
CA LYS A 179 21.97 5.42 -6.03
C LYS A 179 21.51 4.94 -7.39
N SER A 180 22.15 5.43 -8.45
CA SER A 180 21.75 5.12 -9.82
C SER A 180 21.71 3.61 -10.12
N GLU A 181 22.63 2.83 -9.54
CA GLU A 181 22.66 1.38 -9.68
C GLU A 181 21.48 0.70 -8.96
N GLU A 182 21.20 1.13 -7.73
CA GLU A 182 20.13 0.61 -6.88
C GLU A 182 18.75 0.96 -7.47
N TYR A 183 18.62 2.14 -8.08
CA TYR A 183 17.41 2.58 -8.77
C TYR A 183 17.10 1.74 -10.01
N ILE A 184 18.12 1.33 -10.78
CA ILE A 184 17.94 0.40 -11.91
C ILE A 184 17.48 -0.97 -11.41
N SER A 185 18.07 -1.47 -10.32
CA SER A 185 17.65 -2.73 -9.70
C SER A 185 16.22 -2.68 -9.18
N TYR A 186 15.82 -1.54 -8.61
CA TYR A 186 14.46 -1.27 -8.13
C TYR A 186 13.42 -1.32 -9.27
N ILE A 187 13.68 -0.66 -10.40
CA ILE A 187 12.73 -0.62 -11.53
C ILE A 187 12.68 -1.94 -12.29
N LEU A 188 13.83 -2.58 -12.55
CA LEU A 188 13.90 -3.77 -13.40
C LEU A 188 13.72 -5.08 -12.63
N LYS A 189 13.67 -5.03 -11.29
CA LYS A 189 13.73 -6.20 -10.38
C LYS A 189 14.90 -7.15 -10.72
N LYS A 190 16.00 -6.60 -11.27
CA LYS A 190 17.20 -7.31 -11.77
C LYS A 190 18.44 -6.42 -11.68
N GLU A 191 19.61 -7.03 -11.51
CA GLU A 191 20.89 -6.31 -11.46
C GLU A 191 21.20 -5.50 -12.75
N PRO A 192 21.87 -4.34 -12.64
CA PRO A 192 22.19 -3.50 -13.79
C PRO A 192 23.20 -4.20 -14.72
N SER A 193 22.96 -4.13 -16.02
CA SER A 193 23.90 -4.63 -17.03
C SER A 193 25.19 -3.80 -17.08
N PRO A 194 26.32 -4.38 -17.57
CA PRO A 194 27.58 -3.65 -17.70
C PRO A 194 27.49 -2.35 -18.50
N SER A 195 26.63 -2.31 -19.53
CA SER A 195 26.39 -1.11 -20.33
C SER A 195 25.66 -0.01 -19.56
N GLN A 196 24.76 -0.36 -18.64
CA GLN A 196 24.08 0.58 -17.76
C GLN A 196 25.03 1.13 -16.69
N LEU A 197 25.91 0.30 -16.13
CA LEU A 197 26.96 0.76 -15.21
C LEU A 197 27.94 1.73 -15.90
N LEU A 198 28.31 1.45 -17.15
CA LEU A 198 29.16 2.34 -17.94
C LEU A 198 28.48 3.69 -18.21
N MET A 199 27.17 3.66 -18.52
CA MET A 199 26.35 4.85 -18.70
C MET A 199 26.34 5.72 -17.44
N ILE A 200 26.07 5.14 -16.26
CA ILE A 200 26.08 5.87 -14.98
C ILE A 200 27.43 6.58 -14.82
N LYS A 201 28.55 5.86 -14.98
CA LYS A 201 29.90 6.44 -14.91
C LYS A 201 30.14 7.57 -15.91
N HIS A 202 29.60 7.48 -17.13
CA HIS A 202 29.69 8.55 -18.12
C HIS A 202 28.91 9.79 -17.70
N LEU A 203 27.70 9.62 -17.19
CA LEU A 203 26.84 10.71 -16.74
C LEU A 203 27.42 11.41 -15.49
N THR A 204 28.00 10.66 -14.56
CA THR A 204 28.72 11.24 -13.41
C THR A 204 29.92 12.08 -13.86
N LYS A 205 30.66 11.63 -14.89
CA LYS A 205 31.77 12.42 -15.48
C LYS A 205 31.30 13.70 -16.18
N LEU A 206 30.06 13.74 -16.65
CA LEU A 206 29.44 14.94 -17.22
C LEU A 206 28.97 15.93 -16.13
N GLY A 207 29.06 15.57 -14.85
CA GLY A 207 28.72 16.43 -13.72
C GLY A 207 27.35 16.16 -13.08
N PHE A 208 26.62 15.13 -13.52
CA PHE A 208 25.31 14.78 -12.96
C PHE A 208 25.46 13.91 -11.70
N GLN A 209 24.64 14.17 -10.67
CA GLN A 209 24.54 13.33 -9.47
C GLN A 209 23.45 12.26 -9.66
N ASP A 210 23.38 11.30 -8.73
CA ASP A 210 22.46 10.15 -8.81
C ASP A 210 21.01 10.56 -9.05
N HIS A 211 20.54 11.63 -8.40
CA HIS A 211 19.18 12.11 -8.57
C HIS A 211 18.88 12.53 -10.02
N GLN A 212 19.76 13.30 -10.66
CA GLN A 212 19.61 13.71 -12.06
C GLN A 212 19.68 12.50 -13.00
N ILE A 213 20.56 11.54 -12.71
CA ILE A 213 20.70 10.30 -13.50
C ILE A 213 19.41 9.47 -13.42
N ASN A 214 18.84 9.34 -12.23
CA ASN A 214 17.56 8.66 -11.99
C ASN A 214 16.41 9.32 -12.75
N LEU A 215 16.38 10.66 -12.85
CA LEU A 215 15.39 11.37 -13.66
C LEU A 215 15.48 11.02 -15.15
N PHE A 216 16.69 10.92 -15.72
CA PHE A 216 16.87 10.51 -17.12
C PHE A 216 16.48 9.05 -17.35
N ILE A 217 16.81 8.15 -16.42
CA ILE A 217 16.44 6.73 -16.47
C ILE A 217 14.91 6.59 -16.43
N ASN A 218 14.26 7.27 -15.49
CA ASN A 218 12.81 7.28 -15.35
C ASN A 218 12.12 7.80 -16.62
N TYR A 219 12.65 8.88 -17.21
CA TYR A 219 12.13 9.42 -18.46
C TYR A 219 12.27 8.43 -19.64
N SER A 220 13.41 7.74 -19.76
CA SER A 220 13.58 6.68 -20.77
C SER A 220 12.62 5.52 -20.54
N MET A 221 12.40 5.11 -19.29
CA MET A 221 11.43 4.05 -18.96
C MET A 221 10.00 4.45 -19.32
N ASN A 222 9.62 5.68 -19.05
CA ASN A 222 8.26 6.15 -19.34
C ASN A 222 7.97 6.24 -20.85
N ILE A 223 8.94 6.73 -21.64
CA ILE A 223 8.81 6.88 -23.10
C ILE A 223 9.05 5.56 -23.84
N ASN A 224 10.16 4.86 -23.56
CA ASN A 224 10.61 3.71 -24.36
C ASN A 224 10.22 2.35 -23.75
N LYS A 225 9.60 2.33 -22.56
CA LYS A 225 9.33 1.12 -21.76
C LYS A 225 10.57 0.30 -21.42
N CYS A 226 11.76 0.84 -21.67
CA CYS A 226 13.06 0.24 -21.37
C CYS A 226 14.15 1.31 -21.19
N ILE A 227 15.27 0.91 -20.57
CA ILE A 227 16.43 1.79 -20.38
C ILE A 227 17.27 1.78 -21.67
N VAL A 228 17.17 2.86 -22.46
CA VAL A 228 17.92 3.01 -23.71
C VAL A 228 19.16 3.87 -23.47
N VAL A 229 20.31 3.21 -23.26
CA VAL A 229 21.58 3.87 -22.88
C VAL A 229 21.95 5.04 -23.81
N LYS A 230 21.94 4.81 -25.12
CA LYS A 230 22.28 5.86 -26.11
C LYS A 230 21.32 7.05 -26.06
N TYR A 231 20.05 6.81 -25.74
CA TYR A 231 19.04 7.85 -25.65
C TYR A 231 19.25 8.71 -24.40
N ILE A 232 19.51 8.07 -23.27
CA ILE A 232 19.83 8.73 -22.00
C ILE A 232 21.10 9.57 -22.14
N GLU A 233 22.17 9.04 -22.74
CA GLU A 233 23.41 9.79 -22.96
C GLU A 233 23.20 11.00 -23.88
N LYS A 234 22.32 10.91 -24.88
CA LYS A 234 22.01 12.02 -25.77
C LYS A 234 21.29 13.14 -25.02
N ILE A 235 20.32 12.79 -24.16
CA ILE A 235 19.63 13.74 -23.29
C ILE A 235 20.63 14.39 -22.34
N ALA A 236 21.42 13.60 -21.61
CA ALA A 236 22.39 14.12 -20.65
C ALA A 236 23.40 15.08 -21.32
N LYS A 237 23.86 14.80 -22.54
CA LYS A 237 24.74 15.70 -23.31
C LYS A 237 24.07 17.02 -23.68
N ASP A 238 22.80 16.99 -24.09
CA ASP A 238 22.05 18.22 -24.41
C ASP A 238 21.90 19.11 -23.16
N TYR A 239 21.57 18.51 -22.01
CA TYR A 239 21.43 19.23 -20.75
C TYR A 239 22.77 19.75 -20.22
N ALA A 240 23.84 18.98 -20.35
CA ALA A 240 25.19 19.44 -20.00
C ALA A 240 25.63 20.63 -20.88
N ASN A 241 25.30 20.61 -22.18
CA ASN A 241 25.59 21.72 -23.09
C ASN A 241 24.79 22.98 -22.74
N LYS A 242 23.54 22.82 -22.29
CA LYS A 242 22.69 23.90 -21.77
C LYS A 242 23.09 24.38 -20.36
N LYS A 243 24.08 23.74 -19.72
CA LYS A 243 24.50 23.96 -18.33
C LYS A 243 23.37 23.75 -17.30
N LEU A 244 22.42 22.87 -17.61
CA LEU A 244 21.30 22.53 -16.73
C LEU A 244 21.70 21.32 -15.87
N PHE A 245 22.00 21.57 -14.60
CA PHE A 245 22.39 20.54 -13.62
C PHE A 245 21.46 20.48 -12.41
N GLU A 246 20.56 21.44 -12.25
CA GLU A 246 19.57 21.47 -11.17
C GLU A 246 18.46 20.45 -11.42
N ALA A 247 18.22 19.57 -10.45
CA ALA A 247 17.32 18.43 -10.62
C ALA A 247 15.85 18.85 -10.81
N ASP A 248 15.42 19.91 -10.13
CA ASP A 248 14.05 20.43 -10.25
C ASP A 248 13.78 21.04 -11.63
N GLU A 249 14.78 21.67 -12.25
CA GLU A 249 14.67 22.21 -13.61
C GLU A 249 14.67 21.08 -14.66
N ILE A 250 15.51 20.07 -14.45
CA ILE A 250 15.56 18.86 -15.28
C ILE A 250 14.22 18.12 -15.23
N ASP A 251 13.65 17.89 -14.04
CA ASP A 251 12.37 17.19 -13.89
C ASP A 251 11.23 17.95 -14.59
N LYS A 252 11.17 19.28 -14.44
CA LYS A 252 10.18 20.12 -15.14
C LYS A 252 10.32 20.02 -16.67
N GLU A 253 11.52 20.16 -17.23
CA GLU A 253 11.72 20.10 -18.69
C GLU A 253 11.41 18.69 -19.24
N LEU A 254 11.79 17.63 -18.53
CA LEU A 254 11.48 16.25 -18.90
C LEU A 254 9.98 15.96 -18.81
N GLN A 255 9.28 16.46 -17.78
CA GLN A 255 7.82 16.32 -17.67
C GLN A 255 7.09 17.05 -18.80
N MET A 256 7.50 18.28 -19.13
CA MET A 256 6.95 19.01 -20.27
C MET A 256 7.18 18.26 -21.59
N ALA A 257 8.38 17.71 -21.79
CA ALA A 257 8.71 16.91 -22.96
C ALA A 257 7.92 15.59 -23.02
N TYR A 258 7.64 14.97 -21.87
CA TYR A 258 6.80 13.77 -21.76
C TYR A 258 5.35 14.08 -22.15
N MET A 259 4.76 15.12 -21.57
CA MET A 259 3.37 15.54 -21.85
C MET A 259 3.15 15.92 -23.31
N SER A 260 4.16 16.52 -23.96
CA SER A 260 4.13 16.84 -25.39
C SER A 260 4.13 15.59 -26.29
N LYS A 261 4.86 14.54 -25.90
CA LYS A 261 4.91 13.26 -26.64
C LYS A 261 3.70 12.37 -26.39
N ALA A 262 3.20 12.31 -25.16
CA ALA A 262 2.01 11.52 -24.81
C ALA A 262 0.74 12.01 -25.54
N LYS A 263 0.65 13.30 -25.90
CA LYS A 263 -0.42 13.82 -26.78
C LYS A 263 -0.34 13.29 -28.23
N ASN A 264 0.84 12.90 -28.71
CA ASN A 264 1.01 12.30 -30.04
C ASN A 264 0.75 10.78 -30.04
N ASP A 265 1.00 10.08 -28.94
CA ASP A 265 0.78 8.62 -28.83
C ASP A 265 -0.71 8.22 -28.81
N PHE A 266 -1.63 9.14 -28.49
CA PHE A 266 -3.07 8.90 -28.60
C PHE A 266 -3.54 8.67 -30.05
N ILE A 267 -2.72 9.01 -31.04
CA ILE A 267 -3.07 8.89 -32.47
C ILE A 267 -2.43 7.64 -33.12
N PHE A 268 -1.48 6.95 -32.48
CA PHE A 268 -0.65 5.93 -33.17
C PHE A 268 -0.71 4.48 -32.63
N SER A 269 -1.48 4.17 -31.59
CA SER A 269 -1.47 2.82 -30.97
C SER A 269 -2.36 1.76 -31.65
N HIS A 270 -2.82 1.96 -32.89
CA HIS A 270 -3.64 0.96 -33.57
C HIS A 270 -2.89 -0.27 -34.13
N TYR A 271 -1.56 -0.37 -34.05
CA TYR A 271 -0.86 -1.58 -34.49
C TYR A 271 0.47 -1.79 -33.77
N SER A 272 0.54 -2.77 -32.86
CA SER A 272 1.55 -3.84 -32.88
C SER A 272 1.46 -4.71 -31.62
N HIS A 273 1.13 -5.99 -31.82
CA HIS A 273 1.23 -7.08 -30.86
C HIS A 273 2.68 -7.38 -30.46
N TYR A 274 2.88 -7.80 -29.21
CA TYR A 274 3.99 -8.70 -28.85
C TYR A 274 3.52 -9.72 -27.82
N ASN A 275 3.53 -10.98 -28.25
CA ASN A 275 3.25 -12.18 -27.46
C ASN A 275 4.37 -12.44 -26.45
N ASN A 276 3.99 -12.89 -25.26
CA ASN A 276 4.85 -13.76 -24.47
C ASN A 276 3.98 -14.89 -23.88
N SER A 277 3.96 -16.01 -24.59
CA SER A 277 3.31 -17.25 -24.17
C SER A 277 4.25 -18.05 -23.27
N GLN A 278 3.99 -18.10 -21.96
CA GLN A 278 4.42 -19.21 -21.11
C GLN A 278 3.44 -19.48 -19.95
N ASN A 279 3.07 -20.76 -19.84
CA ASN A 279 2.46 -21.48 -18.70
C ASN A 279 0.92 -21.49 -18.55
N ILE A 280 0.25 -22.29 -19.39
CA ILE A 280 -1.18 -22.65 -19.25
C ILE A 280 -1.43 -23.64 -18.08
N GLU A 281 -0.42 -24.41 -17.66
CA GLU A 281 -0.60 -25.38 -16.54
C GLU A 281 -0.56 -24.71 -15.16
N LYS A 282 0.12 -23.57 -14.99
CA LYS A 282 0.08 -22.80 -13.73
C LYS A 282 -1.16 -21.92 -13.59
N THR A 283 -1.86 -21.64 -14.69
CA THR A 283 -3.06 -20.80 -14.67
C THR A 283 -4.28 -21.53 -14.12
N SER A 284 -4.43 -22.85 -14.30
CA SER A 284 -5.62 -23.54 -13.78
C SER A 284 -5.65 -23.59 -12.25
N GLU A 285 -4.54 -23.99 -11.62
CA GLU A 285 -4.42 -24.04 -10.15
C GLU A 285 -4.57 -22.64 -9.55
N PHE A 286 -3.86 -21.64 -10.09
CA PHE A 286 -4.01 -20.24 -9.68
C PHE A 286 -5.44 -19.68 -9.85
N MET A 287 -6.17 -20.07 -10.89
CA MET A 287 -7.55 -19.64 -11.11
C MET A 287 -8.52 -20.32 -10.13
N LEU A 288 -8.24 -21.56 -9.70
CA LEU A 288 -9.02 -22.28 -8.68
C LEU A 288 -8.83 -21.66 -7.29
N ASP A 289 -7.59 -21.28 -6.93
CA ASP A 289 -7.30 -20.53 -5.70
C ASP A 289 -8.11 -19.22 -5.66
N LEU A 290 -8.13 -18.47 -6.77
CA LEU A 290 -8.89 -17.22 -6.88
C LEU A 290 -10.41 -17.43 -6.84
N ALA A 291 -10.90 -18.59 -7.26
CA ALA A 291 -12.30 -18.99 -7.15
C ALA A 291 -12.67 -19.52 -5.74
N ASN A 292 -11.71 -19.56 -4.80
CA ASN A 292 -11.85 -20.10 -3.44
C ASN A 292 -12.22 -21.59 -3.41
N GLU A 293 -11.72 -22.39 -4.36
CA GLU A 293 -12.05 -23.82 -4.47
C GLU A 293 -11.16 -24.75 -3.62
N ASP A 294 -10.06 -24.25 -3.06
CA ASP A 294 -8.99 -25.07 -2.44
C ASP A 294 -9.39 -25.90 -1.21
N ASN A 295 -10.61 -25.75 -0.69
CA ASN A 295 -11.00 -26.33 0.60
C ASN A 295 -12.33 -27.10 0.58
N TRP A 296 -12.84 -27.47 -0.60
CA TRP A 296 -14.15 -28.13 -0.68
C TRP A 296 -14.06 -29.67 -0.57
N ASP A 297 -12.84 -30.24 -0.59
CA ASP A 297 -12.59 -31.68 -0.48
C ASP A 297 -12.04 -32.09 0.90
N ASN A 298 -12.79 -31.83 1.99
CA ASN A 298 -12.57 -32.42 3.31
C ASN A 298 -13.82 -33.11 3.85
#